data_AF-A0AAD5XC26-F1
#
_entry.id   AF-A0AAD5XC26-F1
#
_cell.length_a   1.000
_cell.length_b   1.000
_cell.length_c   1.000
_cell.angle_alpha   90.00
_cell.angle_beta   90.00
_cell.angle_gamma   90.00
#
_symmetry.space_group_name_H-M   'P 1'
#
loop_
_entity.id
_entity.type
_entity.pdbx_description
1 polymer ?
#
loop_
_entity_poly.entity_id
_entity_poly.type
_entity_poly.pdbx_seq_one_letter_code
_entity_poly.pdbx_strand_id
1 'polypeptide(L)'
;MNLFTEPDTQAPLRFGVVRMSDRDNIRTLIEQYGGEVVELNEKDIFMRISSSKLARTEGSFYSKRYIMDAIALGSLPRDREIYRLWANAEATPLMRTNTRTPFSKADDDALIEILIKNSINLSGNRLYEELAIK
;
A
#
# COMPACT_ATOMS: atom_id res chain seq x y z
N MET A 1 5.86 16.83 20.71
CA MET A 1 4.41 16.48 20.68
C MET A 1 4.36 14.96 20.79
N ASN A 2 3.79 14.43 21.86
CA ASN A 2 3.78 12.99 22.12
C ASN A 2 2.50 12.42 21.52
N LEU A 3 2.62 11.94 20.28
CA LEU A 3 1.50 11.45 19.49
C LEU A 3 1.20 9.99 19.78
N PHE A 4 2.25 9.22 20.05
CA PHE A 4 2.18 7.78 20.26
C PHE A 4 2.25 7.43 21.74
N THR A 5 1.45 8.10 22.57
CA THR A 5 1.32 7.81 24.00
C THR A 5 -0.12 7.51 24.36
N GLU A 6 -0.34 6.65 25.35
CA GLU A 6 -1.65 6.39 25.91
C GLU A 6 -2.22 7.64 26.59
N PRO A 7 -3.52 7.94 26.42
CA PRO A 7 -4.14 9.15 26.96
C PRO A 7 -4.19 9.15 28.50
N ASP A 8 -4.32 7.99 29.13
CA ASP A 8 -4.54 7.87 30.58
C ASP A 8 -3.23 7.72 31.37
N THR A 9 -2.28 6.94 30.84
CA THR A 9 -1.04 6.56 31.55
C THR A 9 0.18 7.37 31.08
N GLN A 10 0.07 8.10 29.96
CA GLN A 10 1.20 8.67 29.21
C GLN A 10 2.27 7.64 28.81
N ALA A 11 1.98 6.34 28.91
CA ALA A 11 2.89 5.29 28.50
C ALA A 11 3.06 5.30 26.98
N PRO A 12 4.25 4.98 26.44
CA PRO A 12 4.46 4.91 25.01
C PRO A 12 3.67 3.76 24.40
N LEU A 13 3.04 4.00 23.25
CA LEU A 13 2.43 2.96 22.43
C LEU A 13 3.53 2.10 21.81
N ARG A 14 3.39 0.78 21.95
CA ARG A 14 4.41 -0.20 21.56
C ARG A 14 4.16 -0.72 20.14
N PHE A 15 5.08 -0.48 19.23
CA PHE A 15 4.99 -0.87 17.82
C PHE A 15 5.96 -1.99 17.48
N GLY A 16 5.49 -2.99 16.73
CA GLY A 16 6.34 -4.02 16.15
C GLY A 16 6.65 -3.72 14.69
N VAL A 17 7.89 -3.36 14.34
CA VAL A 17 8.27 -3.02 12.95
C VAL A 17 9.00 -4.17 12.28
N VAL A 18 8.34 -4.79 11.29
CA VAL A 18 8.90 -5.90 10.47
C VAL A 18 10.02 -5.40 9.56
N ARG A 19 10.92 -6.31 9.13
CA ARG A 19 11.97 -6.00 8.14
C ARG A 19 11.36 -5.39 6.87
N MET A 20 11.74 -4.16 6.57
CA MET A 20 11.39 -3.41 5.36
C MET A 20 12.53 -2.45 5.01
N SER A 21 12.57 -1.95 3.77
CA SER A 21 13.64 -1.06 3.27
C SER A 21 13.80 0.19 4.14
N ASP A 22 12.69 0.75 4.61
CA ASP A 22 12.68 2.03 5.33
C ASP A 22 12.49 1.82 6.83
N ARG A 23 12.84 0.63 7.33
CA ARG A 23 12.57 0.22 8.73
C ARG A 23 13.15 1.22 9.71
N ASP A 24 14.41 1.60 9.56
CA ASP A 24 15.09 2.45 10.52
C ASP A 24 14.46 3.85 10.56
N ASN A 25 14.08 4.40 9.41
CA ASN A 25 13.34 5.66 9.35
C ASN A 25 12.00 5.58 10.08
N ILE A 26 11.22 4.52 9.88
CA ILE A 26 9.94 4.33 10.59
C ILE A 26 10.15 4.17 12.10
N ARG A 27 11.21 3.47 12.53
CA ARG A 27 11.55 3.35 13.96
C ARG A 27 11.85 4.70 14.57
N THR A 28 12.72 5.47 13.91
CA THR A 28 13.07 6.83 14.36
C THR A 28 11.83 7.72 14.44
N LEU A 29 10.91 7.65 13.48
CA LEU A 29 9.67 8.43 13.53
C LEU A 29 8.75 8.01 14.69
N ILE A 30 8.64 6.72 14.98
CA ILE A 30 7.83 6.24 16.12
C ILE A 30 8.44 6.76 17.44
N GLU A 31 9.74 6.61 17.61
CA GLU A 31 10.47 7.03 18.82
C GLU A 31 10.44 8.56 19.02
N GLN A 32 10.64 9.34 17.94
CA GLN A 32 10.58 10.81 17.98
C GLN A 32 9.22 11.36 18.42
N TYR A 33 8.14 10.63 18.12
CA TYR A 33 6.78 11.04 18.45
C TYR A 33 6.25 10.34 19.71
N GLY A 34 7.14 9.78 20.53
CA GLY A 34 6.84 9.28 21.87
C GLY A 34 6.37 7.82 21.94
N GLY A 35 6.49 7.06 20.85
CA GLY A 35 6.20 5.64 20.81
C GLY A 35 7.43 4.79 21.11
N GLU A 36 7.22 3.50 21.35
CA GLU A 36 8.29 2.54 21.59
C GLU A 36 8.30 1.47 20.50
N VAL A 37 9.48 1.10 19.99
CA VAL A 37 9.61 -0.01 19.04
C VAL A 37 10.13 -1.25 19.72
N VAL A 38 9.30 -2.29 19.74
CA VAL A 38 9.55 -3.56 20.41
C VAL A 38 9.76 -4.71 19.42
N GLU A 39 10.30 -5.83 19.91
CA GLU A 39 10.41 -7.04 19.09
C GLU A 39 9.03 -7.64 18.80
N LEU A 40 8.88 -8.26 17.62
CA LEU A 40 7.58 -8.78 17.14
C LEU A 40 6.97 -9.88 18.02
N ASN A 41 7.80 -10.53 18.84
CA ASN A 41 7.42 -11.64 19.72
C ASN A 41 7.00 -11.17 21.13
N GLU A 42 7.12 -9.88 21.42
CA GLU A 42 6.73 -9.33 22.72
C GLU A 42 5.20 -9.33 22.89
N LYS A 43 4.78 -9.48 24.15
CA LYS A 43 3.38 -9.30 24.55
C LYS A 43 3.09 -7.80 24.66
N ASP A 44 1.86 -7.41 24.35
CA ASP A 44 1.35 -6.03 24.38
C ASP A 44 1.86 -5.10 23.25
N ILE A 45 1.86 -5.60 22.02
CA ILE A 45 2.10 -4.77 20.82
C ILE A 45 0.80 -4.07 20.43
N PHE A 46 0.80 -2.74 20.45
CA PHE A 46 -0.31 -1.91 19.98
C PHE A 46 -0.57 -2.09 18.48
N MET A 47 0.50 -2.09 17.67
CA MET A 47 0.37 -2.25 16.22
C MET A 47 1.63 -2.83 15.57
N ARG A 48 1.45 -3.75 14.62
CA ARG A 48 2.53 -4.32 13.81
C ARG A 48 2.60 -3.62 12.46
N ILE A 49 3.71 -2.95 12.16
CA ILE A 49 3.94 -2.23 10.91
C ILE A 49 4.75 -3.11 9.95
N SER A 50 4.24 -3.30 8.73
CA SER A 50 4.89 -4.10 7.69
C SER A 50 4.78 -3.44 6.31
N SER A 51 5.54 -3.99 5.36
CA SER A 51 5.36 -3.74 3.92
C SER A 51 4.44 -4.79 3.32
N SER A 52 3.60 -4.39 2.36
CA SER A 52 2.57 -5.25 1.73
C SER A 52 3.09 -6.58 1.19
N LYS A 53 4.39 -6.66 0.86
CA LYS A 53 5.02 -7.88 0.31
C LYS A 53 5.27 -8.98 1.36
N LEU A 54 5.25 -8.65 2.64
CA LEU A 54 5.65 -9.55 3.75
C LEU A 54 4.49 -9.92 4.69
N ALA A 55 3.27 -9.45 4.42
CA ALA A 55 2.08 -9.72 5.25
C ALA A 55 1.54 -11.17 5.13
N ARG A 56 2.37 -12.14 4.71
CA ARG A 56 1.96 -13.55 4.52
C ARG A 56 1.89 -14.34 5.83
N THR A 57 2.29 -13.76 6.95
CA THR A 57 2.27 -14.39 8.27
C THR A 57 0.95 -14.15 9.00
N GLU A 58 0.55 -15.11 9.83
CA GLU A 58 -0.61 -14.99 10.73
C GLU A 58 -0.46 -13.77 11.66
N GLY A 59 -1.38 -12.81 11.54
CA GLY A 59 -1.41 -11.60 12.36
C GLY A 59 -1.96 -10.38 11.64
N SER A 60 -2.53 -9.44 12.39
CA SER A 60 -2.94 -8.14 11.85
C SER A 60 -1.71 -7.25 11.66
N PHE A 61 -1.29 -7.08 10.39
CA PHE A 61 -0.25 -6.13 10.00
C PHE A 61 -0.88 -4.86 9.44
N TYR A 62 -0.19 -3.74 9.59
CA TYR A 62 -0.62 -2.43 9.13
C TYR A 62 0.48 -1.78 8.28
N SER A 63 0.06 -0.94 7.35
CA SER A 63 0.95 -0.20 6.47
C SER A 63 1.69 0.90 7.23
N LYS A 64 2.96 1.14 6.87
CA LYS A 64 3.74 2.29 7.35
C LYS A 64 3.06 3.65 7.13
N ARG A 65 2.09 3.70 6.20
CA ARG A 65 1.26 4.89 5.95
C ARG A 65 0.50 5.34 7.20
N TYR A 66 0.15 4.44 8.11
CA TYR A 66 -0.49 4.81 9.39
C TYR A 66 0.37 5.81 10.18
N ILE A 67 1.67 5.53 10.31
CA ILE A 67 2.63 6.38 11.02
C ILE A 67 2.77 7.73 10.31
N MET A 68 2.91 7.71 8.98
CA MET A 68 3.04 8.92 8.18
C MET A 68 1.81 9.83 8.27
N ASP A 69 0.62 9.25 8.15
CA ASP A 69 -0.64 9.99 8.21
C ASP A 69 -0.88 10.52 9.64
N ALA A 70 -0.55 9.74 10.67
CA ALA A 70 -0.65 10.19 12.06
C ALA A 70 0.22 11.42 12.33
N ILE A 71 1.46 11.41 11.83
CA ILE A 71 2.40 12.54 11.94
C ILE A 71 1.89 13.76 11.17
N ALA A 72 1.43 13.56 9.93
CA ALA A 72 0.92 14.63 9.10
C ALA A 72 -0.35 15.30 9.70
N LEU A 73 -1.22 14.51 10.31
CA LEU A 73 -2.45 14.98 10.97
C LEU A 73 -2.23 15.51 12.39
N GLY A 74 -1.04 15.27 12.98
CA GLY A 74 -0.77 15.55 14.39
C GLY A 74 -1.69 14.80 15.36
N SER A 75 -2.38 13.75 14.90
CA SER A 75 -3.34 12.95 15.67
C SER A 75 -3.41 11.52 15.12
N LEU A 76 -3.72 10.55 15.99
CA LEU A 76 -3.88 9.16 15.57
C LEU A 76 -5.12 9.01 14.67
N PRO A 77 -4.99 8.41 13.47
CA PRO A 77 -6.14 8.11 12.63
C PRO A 77 -7.16 7.26 13.40
N ARG A 78 -8.42 7.69 13.39
CA ARG A 78 -9.52 7.00 14.09
C ARG A 78 -9.78 5.62 13.52
N ASP A 79 -9.81 5.52 12.19
CA ASP A 79 -9.98 4.25 11.49
C ASP A 79 -8.62 3.65 11.17
N ARG A 80 -8.29 2.55 11.86
CA ARG A 80 -7.03 1.82 11.67
C ARG A 80 -7.16 0.74 10.59
N GLU A 81 -8.38 0.28 10.31
CA GLU A 81 -8.62 -0.84 9.40
C GLU A 81 -8.30 -0.47 7.95
N ILE A 82 -8.40 0.81 7.58
CA ILE A 82 -7.97 1.29 6.25
C ILE A 82 -6.47 1.08 5.99
N TYR A 83 -5.67 0.94 7.05
CA TYR A 83 -4.22 0.69 6.96
C TYR A 83 -3.88 -0.78 7.08
N ARG A 84 -4.85 -1.65 7.33
CA ARG A 84 -4.63 -3.08 7.54
C ARG A 84 -4.17 -3.74 6.24
N LEU A 85 -3.08 -4.51 6.33
CA LEU A 85 -2.54 -5.30 5.25
C LEU A 85 -3.17 -6.70 5.32
N TRP A 86 -3.86 -7.06 4.25
CA TRP A 86 -4.49 -8.39 4.11
C TRP A 86 -3.48 -9.36 3.50
N ALA A 87 -3.26 -10.50 4.18
CA ALA A 87 -2.37 -11.56 3.72
C ALA A 87 -2.81 -12.15 2.36
N ASN A 88 -4.13 -12.16 2.15
CA ASN A 88 -4.77 -12.51 0.90
C ASN A 88 -5.28 -11.21 0.29
N ALA A 89 -4.60 -10.70 -0.73
CA ALA A 89 -5.00 -9.52 -1.48
C ALA A 89 -6.24 -9.79 -2.37
N GLU A 90 -7.24 -10.49 -1.85
CA GLU A 90 -8.59 -10.45 -2.40
C GLU A 90 -9.35 -9.34 -1.69
N ALA A 91 -9.41 -8.20 -2.38
CA ALA A 91 -10.41 -7.15 -2.19
C ALA A 91 -10.46 -6.44 -0.83
N THR A 92 -9.60 -5.44 -0.66
CA THR A 92 -10.16 -4.12 -0.31
C THR A 92 -10.28 -3.32 -1.62
N PRO A 93 -11.47 -2.82 -1.99
CA PRO A 93 -11.66 -1.99 -3.16
C PRO A 93 -11.14 -0.58 -2.84
N LEU A 94 -9.84 -0.46 -2.58
CA LEU A 94 -9.17 0.79 -2.92
C LEU A 94 -9.36 0.89 -4.41
N MET A 95 -10.23 1.84 -4.80
CA MET A 95 -10.38 2.34 -6.14
C MET A 95 -9.02 2.30 -6.83
N ARG A 96 -8.73 1.20 -7.53
CA ARG A 96 -7.94 1.28 -8.73
C ARG A 96 -8.88 2.08 -9.62
N THR A 97 -8.72 3.40 -9.60
CA THR A 97 -9.02 4.19 -10.78
C THR A 97 -8.21 3.52 -11.87
N ASN A 98 -8.85 2.56 -12.53
CA ASN A 98 -8.40 1.99 -13.76
C ASN A 98 -8.46 3.19 -14.70
N THR A 99 -7.38 3.97 -14.75
CA THR A 99 -7.22 5.10 -15.67
C THR A 99 -7.14 4.64 -17.11
N ARG A 100 -7.15 3.32 -17.33
CA ARG A 100 -7.48 2.71 -18.61
C ARG A 100 -8.97 2.91 -18.84
N THR A 101 -9.28 3.93 -19.63
CA THR A 101 -10.53 3.97 -20.41
C THR A 101 -10.71 2.59 -21.04
N PRO A 102 -11.83 1.91 -20.81
CA PRO A 102 -12.13 0.69 -21.54
C PRO A 102 -12.12 1.02 -23.04
N PHE A 103 -11.55 0.14 -23.84
CA PHE A 103 -11.58 0.25 -25.30
C PHE A 103 -13.05 0.39 -25.74
N SER A 104 -13.33 1.39 -26.56
CA SER A 104 -14.64 1.52 -27.17
C SER A 104 -14.79 0.49 -28.29
N LYS A 105 -16.03 0.20 -28.68
CA LYS A 105 -16.30 -0.72 -29.80
C LYS A 105 -15.61 -0.27 -31.10
N ALA A 106 -15.47 1.05 -31.30
CA ALA A 106 -14.76 1.59 -32.46
C ALA A 106 -13.25 1.31 -32.40
N ASP A 107 -12.66 1.30 -31.20
CA ASP A 107 -11.26 0.96 -31.01
C ASP A 107 -11.01 -0.55 -31.24
N ASP A 108 -11.96 -1.40 -30.84
CA ASP A 108 -11.92 -2.84 -31.12
C ASP A 108 -12.00 -3.12 -32.64
N ASP A 109 -12.90 -2.44 -33.34
CA ASP A 109 -13.05 -2.59 -34.80
C ASP A 109 -11.76 -2.14 -35.53
N ALA A 110 -11.14 -1.02 -35.11
CA ALA A 110 -9.87 -0.55 -35.64
C ALA A 110 -8.71 -1.52 -35.37
N LEU A 111 -8.68 -2.13 -34.19
CA LEU A 111 -7.68 -3.13 -33.82
C LEU A 111 -7.82 -4.39 -34.68
N ILE A 112 -9.05 -4.84 -34.91
CA ILE A 112 -9.36 -6.00 -35.76
C ILE A 112 -8.94 -5.74 -37.21
N GLU A 113 -9.21 -4.56 -37.76
CA GLU A 113 -8.75 -4.18 -39.10
C GLU A 113 -7.23 -4.25 -39.23
N ILE A 114 -6.49 -3.78 -38.22
CA ILE A 114 -5.02 -3.80 -38.21
C ILE A 114 -4.49 -5.23 -38.11
N LEU A 115 -5.11 -6.07 -37.27
CA LEU A 115 -4.73 -7.48 -37.11
C LEU A 115 -4.99 -8.29 -38.39
N ILE A 116 -6.11 -8.03 -39.07
CA ILE A 116 -6.44 -8.64 -40.36
C ILE A 116 -5.47 -8.16 -41.45
N LYS A 117 -5.15 -6.87 -41.50
CA LYS A 117 -4.24 -6.29 -42.50
C LYS A 117 -2.79 -6.77 -42.34
N ASN A 118 -2.34 -6.99 -41.11
CA ASN A 118 -0.93 -7.29 -40.81
C ASN A 118 -0.61 -8.77 -40.56
N SER A 119 -1.53 -9.70 -40.85
CA SER A 119 -1.26 -11.14 -40.90
C SER A 119 -0.38 -11.66 -39.74
N ILE A 120 -0.96 -11.74 -38.54
CA ILE A 120 -0.55 -12.62 -37.42
C ILE A 120 0.74 -12.25 -36.64
N ASN A 121 1.62 -11.35 -37.10
CA ASN A 121 2.93 -11.17 -36.44
C ASN A 121 3.15 -9.90 -35.60
N LEU A 122 2.09 -9.13 -35.28
CA LEU A 122 2.20 -7.98 -34.40
C LEU A 122 1.79 -8.34 -32.97
N SER A 123 2.74 -8.32 -32.04
CA SER A 123 2.50 -8.48 -30.61
C SER A 123 3.25 -7.41 -29.80
N GLY A 124 2.70 -7.06 -28.64
CA GLY A 124 3.30 -6.11 -27.71
C GLY A 124 3.36 -4.68 -28.23
N ASN A 125 4.43 -3.95 -27.88
CA ASN A 125 4.56 -2.50 -28.11
C ASN A 125 4.48 -2.07 -29.58
N ARG A 126 4.82 -2.97 -30.52
CA ARG A 126 4.76 -2.69 -31.96
C ARG A 126 3.34 -2.36 -32.45
N LEU A 127 2.33 -2.89 -31.77
CA LEU A 127 0.93 -2.66 -32.13
C LEU A 127 0.51 -1.21 -31.80
N TYR A 128 1.08 -0.64 -30.73
CA TYR A 128 0.83 0.76 -30.33
C TYR A 128 1.57 1.76 -31.21
N GLU A 129 2.75 1.41 -31.73
CA GLU A 129 3.51 2.28 -32.65
C GLU A 129 2.77 2.49 -33.98
N GLU A 130 2.16 1.44 -34.53
CA GLU A 130 1.35 1.53 -35.75
C GLU A 130 0.05 2.34 -35.55
N LEU A 131 -0.56 2.26 -34.37
CA LEU A 131 -1.75 3.04 -34.02
C LEU A 131 -1.47 4.54 -33.81
N ALA A 132 -0.26 4.89 -33.38
CA ALA A 132 0.13 6.27 -33.06
C ALA A 132 0.52 7.12 -34.29
N ILE A 133 0.64 6.52 -35.46
CA ILE A 133 1.07 7.18 -36.71
C ILE A 133 -0.13 7.70 -37.54
N LYS A 134 -1.36 7.46 -37.09
CA LYS A 134 -2.59 7.95 -37.73
C LYS A 134 -3.23 9.10 -36.95
#